data_AF-A0A0U4XBS9-F1
#
_entry.id   AF-A0A0U4XBS9-F1
#
_cell.length_a   1.000
_cell.length_b   1.000
_cell.length_c   1.000
_cell.angle_alpha   90.00
_cell.angle_beta   90.00
_cell.angle_gamma   90.00
#
_symmetry.space_group_name_H-M   'P 1'
#
loop_
_entity.id
_entity.type
_entity.pdbx_description
1 polymer ?
#
loop_
_entity_poly.entity_id
_entity_poly.type
_entity_poly.pdbx_seq_one_letter_code
_entity_poly.pdbx_strand_id
1 'polypeptide(L)'
;MNDMMQTFSNASPMFWATLIPLVLFIWFLPVILAAFFNRPHLKYIAIAAVPAGLSFIAWGALIVWACSGKVSGRFNQWFEKQQGRP
;
A
#
# COMPACT_ATOMS: atom_id res chain seq x y z
N MET A 1 -26.79 -1.21 -16.43
CA MET A 1 -25.55 -0.50 -16.86
C MET A 1 -25.78 1.00 -16.95
N ASN A 2 -26.92 1.46 -17.47
CA ASN A 2 -27.30 2.88 -17.47
C ASN A 2 -27.41 3.47 -16.06
N ASP A 3 -27.95 2.74 -15.08
CA ASP A 3 -28.14 3.27 -13.72
C ASP A 3 -26.82 3.53 -12.98
N MET A 4 -25.82 2.66 -13.18
CA MET A 4 -24.49 2.88 -12.61
C MET A 4 -23.82 4.12 -13.21
N MET A 5 -23.88 4.27 -14.54
CA MET A 5 -23.32 5.44 -15.22
C MET A 5 -24.03 6.73 -14.79
N GLN A 6 -25.35 6.68 -14.62
CA GLN A 6 -26.15 7.80 -14.13
C GLN A 6 -25.84 8.15 -12.67
N THR A 7 -25.50 7.16 -11.85
CA THR A 7 -25.08 7.37 -10.45
C THR A 7 -23.73 8.08 -10.38
N PHE A 8 -22.76 7.68 -11.20
CA PHE A 8 -21.44 8.33 -11.23
C PHE A 8 -21.49 9.73 -11.87
N SER A 9 -22.34 9.95 -12.87
CA SER A 9 -22.48 11.27 -13.51
C SER A 9 -23.16 12.30 -12.62
N ASN A 10 -24.04 11.87 -11.72
CA ASN A 10 -24.74 12.73 -10.75
C ASN A 10 -24.09 12.72 -9.36
N ALA A 11 -22.92 12.10 -9.21
CA ALA A 11 -22.22 12.04 -7.93
C ALA A 11 -21.77 13.44 -7.48
N SER A 12 -22.07 13.79 -6.23
CA SER A 12 -21.77 15.12 -5.68
C SER A 12 -20.26 15.34 -5.48
N PRO A 13 -19.77 16.59 -5.46
CA PRO A 13 -18.38 16.87 -5.10
C PRO A 13 -17.99 16.31 -3.73
N MET A 14 -18.90 16.34 -2.75
CA MET A 14 -18.68 15.78 -1.41
C MET A 14 -18.49 14.26 -1.44
N PHE A 15 -19.21 13.55 -2.31
CA PHE A 15 -19.02 12.12 -2.51
C PHE A 15 -17.59 11.83 -2.98
N TRP A 16 -17.11 12.53 -4.01
CA TRP A 16 -15.74 12.35 -4.52
C TRP A 16 -14.67 12.76 -3.50
N ALA A 17 -14.89 13.87 -2.78
CA ALA A 17 -14.01 14.34 -1.72
C ALA A 17 -13.89 13.35 -0.55
N THR A 18 -14.87 12.46 -0.37
CA THR A 18 -14.85 11.40 0.65
C THR A 18 -14.27 10.10 0.10
N LEU A 19 -14.72 9.69 -1.10
CA LEU A 19 -14.36 8.41 -1.71
C LEU A 19 -12.87 8.36 -2.07
N ILE A 20 -12.35 9.42 -2.69
CA ILE A 20 -10.94 9.44 -3.14
C ILE A 20 -9.97 9.25 -1.96
N PRO A 21 -10.06 10.03 -0.86
CA PRO A 21 -9.20 9.80 0.29
C PRO A 21 -9.39 8.42 0.93
N LEU A 22 -10.62 7.92 1.00
CA LEU A 22 -10.89 6.60 1.59
C LEU A 22 -10.27 5.47 0.77
N VAL A 23 -10.38 5.54 -0.56
CA VAL A 23 -9.73 4.60 -1.47
C VAL A 23 -8.22 4.67 -1.33
N LEU A 24 -7.63 5.87 -1.31
CA LEU A 24 -6.18 6.05 -1.10
C LEU A 24 -5.74 5.51 0.26
N PHE A 25 -6.52 5.73 1.32
CA PHE A 25 -6.21 5.23 2.65
C PHE A 25 -6.15 3.69 2.69
N ILE A 26 -7.10 3.01 2.04
CA ILE A 26 -7.11 1.55 1.94
C ILE A 26 -5.98 1.07 1.01
N TRP A 27 -5.80 1.72 -0.14
CA TRP A 27 -4.77 1.37 -1.13
C TRP A 27 -3.36 1.41 -0.52
N PHE A 28 -3.07 2.44 0.28
CA PHE A 28 -1.78 2.65 0.93
C PHE A 28 -1.73 2.17 2.39
N LEU A 29 -2.70 1.37 2.84
CA LEU A 29 -2.70 0.77 4.19
C LEU A 29 -1.38 0.08 4.57
N PRO A 30 -0.71 -0.71 3.68
CA PRO A 30 0.58 -1.31 4.01
C PRO A 30 1.68 -0.27 4.33
N VAL A 31 1.64 0.89 3.69
CA VAL A 31 2.60 1.99 3.94
C VAL A 31 2.36 2.59 5.32
N ILE A 32 1.09 2.80 5.67
CA ILE A 32 0.70 3.29 7.00
C ILE A 32 1.21 2.33 8.06
N LEU A 33 0.95 1.03 7.91
CA LEU A 33 1.44 -0.01 8.82
C LEU A 33 2.97 -0.01 8.92
N ALA A 34 3.68 0.10 7.80
CA ALA A 34 5.13 0.13 7.78
C ALA A 34 5.72 1.35 8.51
N ALA A 35 5.03 2.50 8.51
CA ALA A 35 5.50 3.69 9.23
C ALA A 35 5.56 3.47 10.75
N PHE A 36 4.71 2.58 11.28
CA PHE A 36 4.70 2.22 12.70
C PHE A 36 5.54 0.97 13.01
N PHE A 37 5.48 -0.06 12.16
CA PHE A 37 6.04 -1.37 12.46
C PHE A 37 7.33 -1.73 11.69
N ASN A 38 7.60 -1.08 10.55
CA ASN A 38 8.70 -1.44 9.66
C ASN A 38 9.33 -0.21 8.96
N ARG A 39 9.73 0.78 9.76
CA ARG A 39 10.36 2.02 9.29
C ARG A 39 11.57 1.80 8.37
N PRO A 40 12.48 0.82 8.61
CA PRO A 40 13.63 0.59 7.73
C PRO A 40 13.24 0.21 6.31
N HIS A 41 12.11 -0.50 6.13
CA HIS A 41 11.63 -0.90 4.81
C HIS A 41 10.52 0.00 4.24
N LEU A 42 10.14 1.07 4.95
CA LEU A 42 9.02 1.96 4.58
C LEU A 42 9.09 2.43 3.13
N LYS A 43 10.27 2.91 2.68
CA LYS A 43 10.44 3.43 1.31
C LYS A 43 10.16 2.37 0.24
N TYR A 44 10.50 1.10 0.51
CA TYR A 44 10.30 0.02 -0.44
C TYR A 44 8.84 -0.45 -0.46
N ILE A 45 8.21 -0.52 0.72
CA ILE A 45 6.78 -0.81 0.84
C ILE A 45 5.95 0.28 0.16
N ALA A 46 6.34 1.55 0.29
CA ALA A 46 5.67 2.67 -0.38
C ALA A 46 5.71 2.56 -1.91
N ILE A 47 6.87 2.24 -2.49
CA ILE A 47 7.01 2.05 -3.94
C ILE A 47 6.21 0.82 -4.39
N ALA A 48 6.27 -0.28 -3.65
CA ALA A 48 5.56 -1.51 -3.99
C ALA A 48 4.04 -1.39 -3.84
N ALA A 49 3.54 -0.54 -2.95
CA ALA A 49 2.10 -0.33 -2.74
C ALA A 49 1.39 0.23 -3.99
N VAL A 50 2.10 1.00 -4.84
CA VAL A 50 1.55 1.57 -6.07
C VAL A 50 1.04 0.48 -7.02
N PRO A 51 1.86 -0.49 -7.47
CA PRO A 51 1.38 -1.62 -8.27
C PRO A 51 0.65 -2.70 -7.47
N ALA A 52 0.93 -2.86 -6.17
CA ALA A 52 0.35 -3.96 -5.39
C ALA A 52 -1.16 -3.83 -5.20
N GLY A 53 -1.74 -2.62 -5.21
CA GLY A 53 -3.19 -2.47 -5.15
C GLY A 53 -3.94 -3.05 -6.36
N LEU A 54 -3.23 -3.43 -7.42
CA LEU A 54 -3.80 -4.18 -8.56
C LEU A 54 -3.92 -5.69 -8.30
N SER A 55 -3.33 -6.22 -7.22
CA SER A 55 -3.34 -7.64 -6.88
C SER A 55 -3.55 -7.86 -5.38
N PHE A 56 -4.66 -8.50 -5.00
CA PHE A 56 -4.97 -8.82 -3.60
C PHE A 56 -3.86 -9.62 -2.90
N ILE A 57 -3.19 -10.52 -3.62
CA ILE A 57 -2.09 -11.33 -3.05
C ILE A 57 -0.87 -10.44 -2.77
N ALA A 58 -0.48 -9.59 -3.72
CA ALA A 58 0.64 -8.67 -3.53
C ALA A 58 0.35 -7.67 -2.40
N TRP A 59 -0.87 -7.13 -2.36
CA TRP A 59 -1.33 -6.24 -1.31
C TRP A 59 -1.32 -6.91 0.07
N GLY A 60 -1.82 -8.14 0.18
CA GLY A 60 -1.76 -8.93 1.42
C GLY A 60 -0.33 -9.26 1.86
N ALA A 61 0.56 -9.61 0.93
CA ALA A 61 1.97 -9.85 1.22
C ALA A 61 2.67 -8.59 1.76
N LEU A 62 2.33 -7.41 1.21
CA LEU A 62 2.83 -6.13 1.74
C LEU A 62 2.34 -5.84 3.15
N ILE A 63 1.10 -6.18 3.51
CA ILE A 63 0.60 -6.05 4.88
C ILE A 63 1.41 -6.92 5.83
N VAL A 64 1.60 -8.20 5.48
CA VAL A 64 2.39 -9.12 6.31
C VAL A 64 3.83 -8.63 6.46
N TRP A 65 4.44 -8.13 5.39
CA TRP A 65 5.78 -7.58 5.44
C TRP A 65 5.86 -6.27 6.24
N ALA A 66 4.86 -5.39 6.12
CA ALA A 66 4.75 -4.16 6.88
C ALA A 66 4.64 -4.42 8.38
N CYS A 67 3.86 -5.43 8.80
CA CYS A 67 3.69 -5.77 10.22
C CYS A 67 4.85 -6.60 10.79
N SER A 68 5.39 -7.54 10.02
CA SER A 68 6.41 -8.48 10.55
C SER A 68 7.82 -7.89 10.59
N GLY A 69 8.14 -6.95 9.70
CA GLY A 69 9.51 -6.42 9.56
C GLY A 69 10.52 -7.40 8.95
N LYS A 70 10.13 -8.67 8.76
CA LYS A 70 11.03 -9.75 8.35
C LYS A 70 10.97 -9.97 6.85
N VAL A 71 12.14 -10.21 6.27
CA VAL A 71 12.29 -10.57 4.86
C VAL A 71 13.18 -11.80 4.78
N SER A 72 12.91 -12.69 3.82
CA SER A 72 13.62 -13.97 3.73
C SER A 72 15.04 -13.81 3.21
N GLY A 73 15.95 -14.65 3.70
CA GLY A 73 17.37 -14.82 3.33
C GLY A 73 17.94 -13.81 2.34
N ARG A 74 17.90 -14.13 1.03
CA ARG A 74 18.51 -13.32 -0.04
C ARG A 74 17.99 -11.88 -0.10
N PHE A 75 16.71 -11.67 0.21
CA PHE A 75 16.13 -10.33 0.24
C PHE A 75 16.64 -9.53 1.43
N ASN A 76 16.77 -10.16 2.60
CA ASN A 76 17.33 -9.50 3.78
C ASN A 76 18.76 -9.01 3.54
N GLN A 77 19.62 -9.84 2.93
CA GLN A 77 20.99 -9.46 2.57
C GLN A 77 21.04 -8.28 1.59
N TRP A 78 20.09 -8.21 0.65
CA TRP A 78 19.99 -7.07 -0.26
C TRP A 78 19.60 -5.78 0.47
N PHE A 79 18.66 -5.86 1.41
CA PHE A 79 18.26 -4.72 2.24
C PHE A 79 19.36 -4.24 3.17
N GLU A 80 20.11 -5.15 3.80
CA GLU A 80 21.25 -4.80 4.67
C GLU A 80 22.31 -3.99 3.92
N LYS A 81 22.69 -4.44 2.72
CA LYS A 81 23.59 -3.70 1.82
C LYS A 81 23.06 -2.30 1.46
N GLN A 82 21.75 -2.20 1.18
CA GLN A 82 21.10 -0.94 0.82
C GLN A 82 20.91 0.03 2.00
N GLN A 83 20.84 -0.49 3.23
CA GLN A 83 20.71 0.30 4.46
C GLN A 83 22.06 0.68 5.06
N GLY A 84 23.18 0.20 4.52
CA GLY A 84 24.51 0.43 5.08
C GLY A 84 24.67 -0.19 6.48
N ARG A 85 23.86 -1.20 6.82
CA ARG A 85 24.07 -2.00 8.04
C ARG A 85 25.12 -3.08 7.70
N PRO A 86 26.13 -3.27 8.57
CA PRO A 86 27.22 -4.23 8.35
C PRO A 86 26.71 -5.67 8.28
#